data_AF-A0A3A0FY45-F1
#
_entry.id   AF-A0A3A0FY45-F1
#
_cell.length_a   1.000
_cell.length_b   1.000
_cell.length_c   1.000
_cell.angle_alpha   90.00
_cell.angle_beta   90.00
_cell.angle_gamma   90.00
#
_symmetry.space_group_name_H-M   'P 1'
#
loop_
_entity.id
_entity.type
_entity.pdbx_description
1 polymer ?
#
loop_
_entity_poly.entity_id
_entity_poly.type
_entity_poly.pdbx_seq_one_letter_code
_entity_poly.pdbx_strand_id
1 'polypeptide(L)' 'MATRPPAHHSLRRILESKNQGPLTLGQLIESIRLCDNDSQVSFARKLGISRSHLCDIEKGRKSLS' A
#
# COMPACT_ATOMS: atom_id res chain seq x y z
N MET A 1 -8.51 -2.83 -43.02
CA MET A 1 -7.65 -2.32 -41.93
C MET A 1 -8.48 -2.30 -40.66
N ALA A 2 -8.39 -3.33 -39.81
CA ALA A 2 -9.15 -3.38 -38.56
C ALA A 2 -8.42 -2.53 -37.51
N THR A 3 -9.05 -1.45 -37.05
CA THR A 3 -8.55 -0.65 -35.94
C THR A 3 -8.58 -1.51 -34.67
N ARG A 4 -7.40 -1.74 -34.09
CA ARG A 4 -7.24 -2.48 -32.83
C ARG A 4 -8.03 -1.74 -31.72
N PRO A 5 -8.94 -2.41 -30.98
CA PRO A 5 -9.66 -1.76 -29.90
C PRO A 5 -8.68 -1.25 -28.83
N PRO A 6 -8.95 -0.11 -28.16
CA PRO A 6 -8.06 0.45 -27.16
C PRO A 6 -7.81 -0.59 -26.06
N ALA A 7 -6.54 -0.78 -25.69
CA ALA A 7 -6.16 -1.77 -24.69
C ALA A 7 -6.89 -1.48 -23.39
N HIS A 8 -7.84 -2.35 -23.03
CA HIS A 8 -8.54 -2.33 -21.75
C HIS A 8 -7.51 -2.65 -20.65
N HIS A 9 -6.76 -1.64 -20.22
CA HIS A 9 -5.76 -1.81 -19.18
C HIS A 9 -6.46 -2.34 -17.93
N SER A 10 -6.03 -3.50 -17.44
CA SER A 10 -6.53 -4.03 -16.18
C SER A 10 -6.37 -2.94 -15.11
N LEU A 11 -7.43 -2.64 -14.37
CA LEU A 11 -7.48 -1.58 -13.35
C LEU A 11 -6.30 -1.68 -12.38
N ARG A 12 -5.94 -2.91 -12.00
CA ARG A 12 -4.73 -3.25 -11.25
C ARG A 12 -3.46 -2.65 -11.86
N ARG A 13 -3.23 -2.83 -13.16
CA ARG A 13 -2.03 -2.35 -13.86
C ARG A 13 -1.96 -0.82 -13.90
N ILE A 14 -3.11 -0.15 -14.00
CA ILE A 14 -3.20 1.32 -13.93
C ILE A 14 -2.76 1.79 -12.55
N LEU A 15 -3.28 1.16 -11.49
CA LEU A 15 -2.94 1.52 -10.12
C LEU A 15 -1.48 1.22 -9.78
N GLU A 16 -0.95 0.06 -10.18
CA GLU A 16 0.47 -0.30 -9.99
C GLU A 16 1.40 0.69 -10.73
N SER A 17 1.01 1.13 -11.93
CA SER A 17 1.76 2.17 -12.66
C SER A 17 1.76 3.51 -11.91
N LYS A 18 0.62 3.94 -11.35
CA LYS A 18 0.53 5.15 -10.52
C LYS A 18 1.29 5.02 -9.21
N ASN A 19 1.27 3.84 -8.60
CA ASN A 19 1.98 3.50 -7.37
C ASN A 19 3.50 3.31 -7.59
N GLN A 20 3.98 3.35 -8.84
CA GLN A 20 5.38 3.11 -9.21
C GLN A 20 5.91 1.76 -8.70
N GLY A 21 5.03 0.76 -8.65
CA GLY A 21 5.35 -0.54 -8.06
C GLY A 21 4.12 -1.36 -7.70
N PRO A 22 4.33 -2.59 -7.20
CA PRO A 22 3.23 -3.45 -6.78
C PRO A 22 2.44 -2.81 -5.64
N LEU A 23 1.12 -2.97 -5.65
CA LEU A 23 0.27 -2.59 -4.52
C LEU A 23 0.45 -3.62 -3.41
N THR A 24 1.08 -3.22 -2.31
CA THR A 24 1.29 -4.09 -1.14
C THR A 24 0.35 -3.74 0.00
N LEU A 25 0.06 -4.73 0.85
CA LEU A 25 -0.75 -4.51 2.05
C LEU A 25 -0.07 -3.52 3.02
N GLY A 26 1.27 -3.54 3.11
CA GLY A 26 2.03 -2.58 3.90
C GLY A 26 1.82 -1.13 3.45
N GLN A 27 1.83 -0.88 2.13
CA GLN A 27 1.54 0.44 1.57
C GLN A 27 0.09 0.89 1.79
N LEU A 28 -0.86 -0.05 1.76
CA LEU A 28 -2.25 0.24 2.09
C LEU A 28 -2.39 0.71 3.55
N ILE A 29 -1.73 0.01 4.48
CA ILE A 29 -1.71 0.37 5.91
C ILE A 29 -1.05 1.74 6.10
N GLU A 30 0.08 2.01 5.45
CA GLU A 30 0.75 3.32 5.47
C GLU A 30 -0.18 4.43 4.96
N SER A 31 -0.93 4.17 3.88
CA SER A 31 -1.87 5.12 3.30
C SER A 31 -3.04 5.45 4.24
N ILE A 32 -3.59 4.44 4.93
CA ILE A 32 -4.65 4.64 5.94
C ILE A 32 -4.11 5.49 7.09
N ARG A 33 -2.94 5.15 7.64
CA ARG A 33 -2.30 5.90 8.72
C ARG A 33 -2.11 7.38 8.35
N LEU A 34 -1.60 7.64 7.15
CA LEU A 34 -1.36 9.00 6.68
C LEU A 34 -2.67 9.77 6.44
N CYS A 35 -3.73 9.09 5.97
CA CYS A 35 -5.07 9.67 5.82
C CYS A 35 -5.65 10.15 7.16
N ASP A 36 -5.43 9.39 8.22
CA ASP A 36 -5.84 9.75 9.59
C ASP A 36 -4.86 10.73 10.29
N ASN A 37 -3.84 11.20 9.59
CA ASN A 37 -2.77 12.06 10.12
C ASN A 37 -2.05 11.46 11.35
N ASP A 38 -2.02 10.14 11.46
CA ASP A 38 -1.42 9.47 12.60
C ASP A 38 0.10 9.36 12.44
N SER A 39 0.80 9.58 13.56
CA SER A 39 2.20 9.17 13.66
C SER A 39 2.32 7.64 13.64
N GLN A 40 3.47 7.12 13.19
CA GLN A 40 3.73 5.67 13.26
C GLN A 40 3.64 5.12 14.69
N VAL A 41 3.96 5.95 15.70
CA VAL A 41 3.87 5.56 17.11
C VAL A 41 2.41 5.49 17.58
N SER A 42 1.59 6.50 17.28
CA SER A 42 0.17 6.51 17.67
C SER A 42 -0.61 5.40 16.98
N PHE A 43 -0.36 5.18 15.70
CA PHE A 43 -1.00 4.11 14.93
C PHE A 43 -0.61 2.72 15.43
N ALA A 44 0.68 2.49 15.73
CA ALA A 44 1.14 1.22 16.30
C ALA A 44 0.47 0.92 17.65
N ARG A 45 0.25 1.94 18.49
CA ARG A 45 -0.49 1.79 19.76
C ARG A 45 -1.95 1.39 19.51
N LYS A 46 -2.62 2.01 18.53
CA LYS A 46 -3.99 1.65 18.14
C LYS A 46 -4.08 0.19 17.66
N LEU A 47 -3.05 -0.29 16.96
CA LEU A 47 -2.96 -1.66 16.47
C LEU A 47 -2.44 -2.67 17.50
N GLY A 48 -2.00 -2.25 18.69
CA GLY A 48 -1.46 -3.14 19.71
C GLY A 48 -0.10 -3.78 19.34
N ILE A 49 0.66 -3.17 18.43
CA ILE A 49 1.98 -3.66 17.99
C ILE A 49 3.09 -2.66 18.30
N SER A 50 4.35 -3.09 18.21
CA SER A 50 5.48 -2.17 18.36
C SER A 50 5.62 -1.28 17.12
N ARG A 51 6.11 -0.04 17.33
CA ARG A 51 6.40 0.89 16.23
C ARG A 51 7.35 0.29 15.19
N SER A 52 8.38 -0.44 15.64
CA SER A 52 9.33 -1.11 14.74
C SER A 52 8.65 -2.19 13.90
N HIS A 53 7.72 -2.95 14.49
CA HIS A 53 6.94 -3.94 13.75
C HIS A 53 6.07 -3.27 12.68
N LEU A 54 5.38 -2.17 13.02
CA LEU A 54 4.62 -1.40 12.03
C LEU A 54 5.52 -0.87 10.90
N CYS A 55 6.69 -0.33 11.22
CA CYS A 55 7.64 0.16 10.22
C CYS A 55 8.09 -0.94 9.26
N ASP A 56 8.39 -2.13 9.78
CA ASP A 56 8.79 -3.27 8.93
C ASP A 56 7.65 -3.75 8.03
N ILE A 57 6.40 -3.67 8.50
CA ILE A 57 5.21 -3.96 7.68
C ILE A 57 5.05 -2.90 6.57
N GLU A 58 5.06 -1.61 6.92
CA GLU A 58 4.88 -0.51 5.96
C GLU A 58 5.98 -0.49 4.88
N LYS A 59 7.21 -0.87 5.24
CA LYS A 59 8.34 -0.95 4.30
C LYS A 59 8.47 -2.31 3.61
N GLY A 60 7.54 -3.24 3.85
CA GLY A 60 7.52 -4.55 3.19
C GLY A 60 8.65 -5.49 3.61
N ARG A 61 9.29 -5.26 4.77
CA ARG A 61 10.31 -6.14 5.36
C ARG A 61 9.71 -7.31 6.13
N LYS A 62 8.47 -7.16 6.61
CA LYS A 62 7.70 -8.23 7.26
C LYS A 62 6.30 -8.34 6.65
N SER A 63 5.88 -9.59 6.45
CA SER A 63 4.50 -9.92 6.12
C SER A 63 3.66 -9.97 7.38
N LEU A 64 2.35 -9.70 7.24
CA LEU A 64 1.39 -10.03 8.29
C LEU A 64 1.14 -11.54 8.27
N SER A 65 1.11 -12.14 9.47
CA SER A 65 0.82 -13.56 9.70
C SER A 65 -0.42 -13.70 10.56
#